data_AF-A0A1C6D1N0-F1
#
_entry.id   AF-A0A1C6D1N0-F1
#
_cell.length_a   1.000
_cell.length_b   1.000
_cell.length_c   1.000
_cell.angle_alpha   90.00
_cell.angle_beta   90.00
_cell.angle_gamma   90.00
#
_symmetry.space_group_name_H-M   'P 1'
#
loop_
_entity.id
_entity.type
_entity.pdbx_description
1 polymer ?
#
loop_
_entity_poly.entity_id
_entity_poly.type
_entity_poly.pdbx_seq_one_letter_code
_entity_poly.pdbx_strand_id
1 'polypeptide(L)'
;MLELYHAIKNADSNHRNMVLTVLDGKPFGEKALVSGERIKWESVKNGFFSENRAEIGRIKESGKVIVSGRTVFSEILGKEKKMVICGGGHVSVPVIQMGIMLGFHVTVLEDRPQFADNARRAGASRVYCEPFKEGLSRIEGDEDTYFIIVTRGHRYDQTCLAQIAGKKHAYIGMIGSRKRVKLVKEAVIAEGACREVIDRVYTPIGLAIGAETPEEIAVAIMAEIIEVKNKNRRDSGYTREIMQVVCEKNASVDGKECGCAENTGVMVTIVGRKGSAPRKMGTKMLVLPDGHCVGTIGGGCAEADIYRKALLKIRRMDTEPELCRVDMTGEEAEEEGMVCGGVIEVLMEML
;
A
#
# COMPACT_ATOMS: atom_id res chain seq x y z
N MET A 1 -0.89 -23.15 1.39
CA MET A 1 -1.36 -21.84 0.90
C MET A 1 -0.25 -21.01 0.23
N LEU A 2 1.03 -21.36 0.44
CA LEU A 2 2.23 -20.78 -0.19
C LEU A 2 2.19 -20.46 -1.70
N GLU A 3 1.56 -21.31 -2.52
CA GLU A 3 1.45 -21.08 -3.97
C GLU A 3 0.76 -19.75 -4.31
N LEU A 4 -0.23 -19.33 -3.51
CA LEU A 4 -0.89 -18.05 -3.67
C LEU A 4 0.11 -16.90 -3.54
N TYR A 5 0.97 -16.93 -2.52
CA TYR A 5 1.93 -15.86 -2.26
C TYR A 5 2.99 -15.78 -3.37
N HIS A 6 3.46 -16.92 -3.88
CA HIS A 6 4.31 -16.95 -5.07
C HIS A 6 3.58 -16.42 -6.31
N ALA A 7 2.30 -16.75 -6.49
CA ALA A 7 1.49 -16.24 -7.60
C ALA A 7 1.29 -14.71 -7.49
N ILE A 8 1.10 -14.18 -6.28
CA ILE A 8 1.04 -12.73 -6.00
C ILE A 8 2.37 -12.06 -6.35
N LYS A 9 3.50 -12.60 -5.86
CA LYS A 9 4.84 -12.06 -6.12
C LYS A 9 5.16 -11.98 -7.62
N ASN A 10 4.68 -12.95 -8.40
CA ASN A 10 4.91 -13.04 -9.83
C ASN A 10 3.77 -12.47 -10.68
N ALA A 11 2.78 -11.83 -10.07
CA ALA A 11 1.62 -11.30 -10.78
C ALA A 11 2.06 -10.18 -11.74
N ASP A 12 1.49 -10.17 -12.94
CA ASP A 12 1.81 -9.15 -13.94
C ASP A 12 1.35 -7.78 -13.43
N SER A 13 2.32 -6.91 -13.19
CA SER A 13 2.05 -5.56 -12.71
C SER A 13 1.26 -4.72 -13.72
N ASN A 14 1.28 -5.04 -15.03
CA ASN A 14 0.50 -4.26 -16.00
C ASN A 14 -1.01 -4.49 -15.91
N HIS A 15 -1.43 -5.53 -15.18
CA HIS A 15 -2.82 -5.83 -14.94
C HIS A 15 -3.24 -5.47 -13.51
N ARG A 16 -4.54 -5.23 -13.34
CA ARG A 16 -5.13 -5.22 -12.01
C ARG A 16 -5.12 -6.64 -11.45
N ASN A 17 -4.50 -6.81 -10.28
CA ASN A 17 -4.43 -8.09 -9.59
C ASN A 17 -5.33 -8.06 -8.35
N MET A 18 -5.99 -9.17 -8.06
CA MET A 18 -6.96 -9.27 -6.97
C MET A 18 -6.96 -10.67 -6.38
N VAL A 19 -6.98 -10.74 -5.06
CA VAL A 19 -7.23 -11.99 -4.34
C VAL A 19 -8.70 -12.03 -3.94
N LEU A 20 -9.36 -13.14 -4.24
CA LEU A 20 -10.72 -13.42 -3.84
C LEU A 20 -10.71 -14.48 -2.74
N THR A 21 -11.63 -14.38 -1.78
CA THR A 21 -11.80 -15.37 -0.72
C THR A 21 -13.27 -15.56 -0.38
N VAL A 22 -13.78 -16.79 -0.39
CA VAL A 22 -15.14 -17.10 0.05
C VAL A 22 -15.23 -16.98 1.57
N LEU A 23 -16.18 -16.18 2.08
CA LEU A 23 -16.35 -15.89 3.51
C LEU A 23 -17.51 -16.62 4.18
N ASP A 24 -18.39 -17.29 3.42
CA ASP A 24 -19.53 -18.00 3.97
C ASP A 24 -19.91 -19.28 3.21
N GLY A 25 -20.63 -20.17 3.91
CA GLY A 25 -21.13 -21.42 3.36
C GLY A 25 -20.02 -22.36 2.89
N LYS A 26 -20.34 -23.28 1.98
CA LYS A 26 -19.33 -24.10 1.28
C LYS A 26 -19.17 -23.58 -0.16
N PRO A 27 -17.93 -23.37 -0.65
CA PRO A 27 -16.64 -23.70 -0.01
C PRO A 27 -16.01 -22.51 0.75
N PHE A 28 -16.18 -22.43 2.08
CA PHE A 28 -15.56 -21.41 2.93
C PHE A 28 -14.03 -21.44 2.82
N GLY A 29 -13.42 -20.26 2.70
CA GLY A 29 -11.97 -20.09 2.59
C GLY A 29 -11.36 -20.47 1.25
N GLU A 30 -12.15 -20.91 0.26
CA GLU A 30 -11.63 -21.05 -1.11
C GLU A 30 -11.10 -19.69 -1.58
N LYS A 31 -9.95 -19.70 -2.27
CA LYS A 31 -9.31 -18.50 -2.82
C LYS A 31 -9.00 -18.60 -4.30
N ALA A 32 -8.94 -17.44 -4.94
CA ALA A 32 -8.37 -17.30 -6.27
C ALA A 32 -7.56 -16.01 -6.40
N LEU A 33 -6.49 -16.06 -7.18
CA LEU A 33 -5.79 -14.88 -7.70
C LEU A 33 -6.30 -14.62 -9.12
N VAL A 34 -6.81 -13.41 -9.35
CA VAL A 34 -7.26 -12.93 -10.64
C VAL A 34 -6.33 -11.82 -11.11
N SER A 35 -5.89 -11.89 -12.37
CA SER A 35 -5.07 -10.87 -13.02
C SER A 35 -5.75 -10.45 -14.31
N GLY A 36 -6.17 -9.18 -14.39
CA GLY A 36 -7.07 -8.71 -15.43
C GLY A 36 -8.44 -9.40 -15.29
N GLU A 37 -8.81 -10.20 -16.29
CA GLU A 37 -10.06 -10.99 -16.31
C GLU A 37 -9.81 -12.51 -16.19
N ARG A 38 -8.56 -12.91 -15.92
CA ARG A 38 -8.16 -14.32 -15.90
C ARG A 38 -7.79 -14.77 -14.50
N ILE A 39 -8.29 -15.94 -14.10
CA ILE A 39 -7.82 -16.65 -12.92
C ILE A 39 -6.40 -17.15 -13.21
N LYS A 40 -5.44 -16.74 -12.39
CA LYS A 40 -4.03 -17.15 -12.46
C LYS A 40 -3.70 -18.28 -11.50
N TRP A 41 -4.42 -18.34 -10.39
CA TRP A 41 -4.29 -19.37 -9.38
C TRP A 41 -5.62 -19.53 -8.64
N GLU A 42 -5.92 -20.74 -8.20
CA GLU A 42 -7.10 -21.08 -7.40
C GLU A 42 -6.72 -22.16 -6.39
N SER A 43 -7.23 -22.07 -5.16
CA SER A 43 -6.95 -23.05 -4.11
C SER A 43 -7.59 -24.41 -4.40
N VAL A 44 -8.69 -24.41 -5.16
CA VAL A 44 -9.37 -25.60 -5.64
C VAL A 44 -9.50 -25.52 -7.16
N LYS A 45 -8.85 -26.44 -7.87
CA LYS A 45 -8.91 -26.47 -9.34
C LYS A 45 -10.33 -26.75 -9.81
N ASN A 46 -10.82 -25.93 -10.76
CA ASN A 46 -12.20 -25.98 -11.25
C ASN A 46 -13.25 -25.85 -10.12
N GLY A 47 -12.92 -25.16 -9.03
CA GLY A 47 -13.80 -24.93 -7.90
C GLY A 47 -14.78 -23.78 -8.11
N PHE A 48 -15.26 -23.19 -6.99
CA PHE A 48 -16.22 -22.11 -6.96
C PHE A 48 -15.84 -20.94 -7.88
N PHE A 49 -14.57 -20.53 -7.90
CA PHE A 49 -14.19 -19.39 -8.76
C PHE A 49 -14.20 -19.72 -10.25
N SER A 50 -13.80 -20.93 -10.63
CA SER A 50 -13.80 -21.34 -12.03
C SER A 50 -15.22 -21.51 -12.59
N GLU A 51 -16.18 -21.93 -11.77
CA GLU A 51 -17.60 -22.00 -12.14
C GLU A 51 -18.24 -20.61 -12.32
N ASN A 52 -17.71 -19.58 -11.64
CA ASN A 52 -18.32 -18.26 -11.55
C ASN A 52 -17.49 -17.13 -12.21
N ARG A 53 -16.67 -17.47 -13.23
CA ARG A 53 -15.75 -16.54 -13.93
C ARG A 53 -16.41 -15.27 -14.45
N ALA A 54 -17.64 -15.36 -14.94
CA ALA A 54 -18.34 -14.23 -15.52
C ALA A 54 -18.69 -13.15 -14.48
N GLU A 55 -19.06 -13.54 -13.27
CA GLU A 55 -19.34 -12.61 -12.17
C GLU A 55 -18.05 -12.03 -11.60
N ILE A 56 -17.01 -12.86 -11.47
CA ILE A 56 -15.68 -12.45 -10.99
C ILE A 56 -15.07 -11.35 -11.85
N GLY A 57 -15.17 -11.44 -13.18
CA GLY A 57 -14.66 -10.43 -14.10
C GLY A 57 -15.29 -9.03 -13.91
N ARG A 58 -16.46 -8.96 -13.27
CA ARG A 58 -17.17 -7.70 -13.00
C ARG A 58 -16.74 -7.04 -11.69
N ILE A 59 -16.00 -7.73 -10.83
CA ILE A 59 -15.52 -7.16 -9.56
C ILE A 59 -14.48 -6.08 -9.88
N LYS A 60 -14.68 -4.88 -9.31
CA LYS A 60 -13.79 -3.73 -9.58
C LYS A 60 -13.23 -3.03 -8.36
N GLU A 61 -13.66 -3.42 -7.16
CA GLU A 61 -13.33 -2.75 -5.91
C GLU A 61 -12.94 -3.76 -4.84
N SER A 62 -12.14 -3.32 -3.87
CA SER A 62 -11.86 -4.09 -2.66
C SER A 62 -13.05 -4.01 -1.68
N GLY A 63 -13.33 -5.10 -0.99
CA GLY A 63 -14.41 -5.21 -0.01
C GLY A 63 -15.20 -6.52 -0.16
N LYS A 64 -16.35 -6.60 0.53
CA LYS A 64 -17.25 -7.74 0.40
C LYS A 64 -18.15 -7.57 -0.81
N VAL A 65 -18.23 -8.61 -1.64
CA VAL A 65 -19.12 -8.69 -2.81
C VAL A 65 -19.91 -9.99 -2.76
N ILE A 66 -21.03 -10.04 -3.47
CA ILE A 66 -21.81 -11.28 -3.64
C ILE A 66 -21.48 -11.90 -4.99
N VAL A 67 -21.11 -13.18 -4.99
CA VAL A 67 -20.90 -13.99 -6.20
C VAL A 67 -21.71 -15.25 -6.05
N SER A 68 -22.66 -15.50 -6.95
CA SER A 68 -23.52 -16.71 -6.92
C SER A 68 -24.12 -17.02 -5.54
N GLY A 69 -24.57 -15.97 -4.85
CA GLY A 69 -25.19 -16.07 -3.51
C GLY A 69 -24.22 -16.29 -2.34
N ARG A 70 -22.90 -16.25 -2.57
CA ARG A 70 -21.86 -16.31 -1.52
C ARG A 70 -21.25 -14.95 -1.27
N THR A 71 -20.90 -14.68 -0.02
CA THR A 71 -20.08 -13.53 0.35
C THR A 71 -18.63 -13.81 0.01
N VAL A 72 -18.05 -13.00 -0.87
CA VAL A 72 -16.63 -13.07 -1.27
C VAL A 72 -15.93 -11.80 -0.83
N PHE A 73 -14.79 -11.95 -0.15
CA PHE A 73 -13.86 -10.86 0.07
C PHE A 73 -13.00 -10.66 -1.17
N SER A 74 -13.09 -9.46 -1.75
CA SER A 74 -12.27 -8.98 -2.85
C SER A 74 -11.16 -8.09 -2.31
N GLU A 75 -9.90 -8.43 -2.57
CA GLU A 75 -8.74 -7.64 -2.18
C GLU A 75 -7.92 -7.30 -3.42
N ILE A 76 -8.06 -6.06 -3.92
CA ILE A 76 -7.22 -5.55 -5.01
C ILE A 76 -5.81 -5.33 -4.46
N LEU A 77 -4.84 -5.97 -5.11
CA LEU A 77 -3.45 -5.89 -4.75
C LEU A 77 -2.87 -4.56 -5.25
N GLY A 78 -2.46 -3.71 -4.30
CA GLY A 78 -1.64 -2.55 -4.60
C GLY A 78 -0.23 -2.96 -5.04
N LYS A 79 0.42 -2.15 -5.88
CA LYS A 79 1.84 -2.31 -6.17
C LYS A 79 2.68 -1.63 -5.09
N GLU A 80 3.99 -1.91 -5.11
CA GLU A 80 4.99 -1.11 -4.40
C GLU A 80 4.76 0.37 -4.72
N LYS A 81 4.58 1.18 -3.68
CA LYS A 81 4.30 2.60 -3.83
C LYS A 81 5.60 3.29 -4.19
N LYS A 82 5.62 4.02 -5.32
CA LYS A 82 6.82 4.67 -5.83
C LYS A 82 6.72 6.16 -5.57
N MET A 83 7.73 6.74 -4.94
CA MET A 83 7.83 8.19 -4.76
C MET A 83 8.99 8.70 -5.62
N VAL A 84 8.69 9.59 -6.54
CA VAL A 84 9.68 10.18 -7.45
C VAL A 84 9.81 11.66 -7.13
N ILE A 85 10.94 12.04 -6.55
CA ILE A 85 11.21 13.41 -6.10
C ILE A 85 12.12 14.11 -7.12
N CYS A 86 11.61 15.16 -7.73
CA CYS A 86 12.38 16.06 -8.58
C CYS A 86 12.95 17.19 -7.72
N GLY A 87 14.23 17.07 -7.37
CA GLY A 87 14.98 18.01 -6.53
C GLY A 87 15.41 17.32 -5.24
N GLY A 88 16.69 17.46 -4.89
CA GLY A 88 17.32 16.94 -3.67
C GLY A 88 17.65 18.04 -2.66
N GLY A 89 16.90 19.15 -2.67
CA GLY A 89 17.10 20.28 -1.75
C GLY A 89 16.78 19.94 -0.28
N HIS A 90 16.87 20.95 0.59
CA HIS A 90 16.68 20.76 2.04
C HIS A 90 15.29 20.19 2.40
N VAL A 91 14.23 20.60 1.69
CA VAL A 91 12.88 20.05 1.87
C VAL A 91 12.80 18.56 1.51
N SER A 92 13.60 18.11 0.53
CA SER A 92 13.54 16.73 0.06
C SER A 92 14.06 15.73 1.08
N VAL A 93 15.03 16.11 1.93
CA VAL A 93 15.63 15.21 2.93
C VAL A 93 14.59 14.62 3.89
N PRO A 94 13.79 15.42 4.63
CA PRO A 94 12.74 14.88 5.49
C PRO A 94 11.62 14.18 4.70
N VAL A 95 11.30 14.63 3.48
CA VAL A 95 10.33 13.92 2.60
C VAL A 95 10.82 12.52 2.24
N ILE A 96 12.12 12.35 1.92
CA ILE A 96 12.74 11.06 1.62
C ILE A 96 12.61 10.14 2.84
N GLN A 97 13.00 10.62 4.02
CA GLN A 97 12.97 9.83 5.25
C GLN A 97 11.55 9.39 5.62
N MET A 98 10.58 10.30 5.55
CA MET A 98 9.17 9.97 5.80
C MET A 98 8.61 9.04 4.71
N GLY A 99 9.00 9.22 3.45
CA GLY A 99 8.62 8.34 2.35
C GLY A 99 9.06 6.91 2.60
N ILE A 100 10.32 6.70 2.97
CA ILE A 100 10.87 5.39 3.33
C ILE A 100 10.14 4.80 4.54
N MET A 101 9.95 5.61 5.60
CA MET A 101 9.22 5.20 6.80
C MET A 101 7.79 4.73 6.48
N LEU A 102 7.16 5.33 5.47
CA LEU A 102 5.81 4.97 5.01
C LEU A 102 5.79 3.86 3.94
N GLY A 103 6.93 3.22 3.69
CA GLY A 103 7.06 2.07 2.79
C GLY A 103 7.15 2.42 1.30
N PHE A 104 7.47 3.66 0.94
CA PHE A 104 7.69 4.03 -0.45
C PHE A 104 9.08 3.61 -0.94
N HIS A 105 9.14 3.16 -2.19
CA HIS A 105 10.38 3.13 -2.96
C HIS A 105 10.70 4.55 -3.44
N VAL A 106 11.70 5.19 -2.84
CA VAL A 106 12.00 6.61 -3.08
C VAL A 106 13.10 6.75 -4.13
N THR A 107 12.75 7.33 -5.28
CA THR A 107 13.69 7.73 -6.33
C THR A 107 13.86 9.25 -6.32
N VAL A 108 15.10 9.73 -6.28
CA VAL A 108 15.42 11.17 -6.32
C VAL A 108 16.15 11.53 -7.60
N LEU A 109 15.71 12.60 -8.24
CA LEU A 109 16.36 13.24 -9.37
C LEU A 109 16.98 14.54 -8.91
N GLU A 110 18.27 14.73 -9.11
CA GLU A 110 18.98 15.95 -8.70
C GLU A 110 20.21 16.15 -9.58
N ASP A 111 20.39 17.34 -10.17
CA ASP A 111 21.48 17.62 -11.10
C ASP A 111 22.75 18.16 -10.40
N ARG A 112 22.69 18.43 -9.09
CA ARG A 112 23.83 18.90 -8.27
C ARG A 112 24.40 17.76 -7.42
N PRO A 113 25.68 17.38 -7.60
CA PRO A 113 26.29 16.24 -6.91
C PRO A 113 26.14 16.26 -5.38
N GLN A 114 26.36 17.39 -4.73
CA GLN A 114 26.25 17.52 -3.27
C GLN A 114 24.84 17.20 -2.75
N PHE A 115 23.80 17.64 -3.46
CA PHE A 115 22.41 17.40 -3.06
C PHE A 115 21.97 15.97 -3.39
N ALA A 116 22.48 15.39 -4.48
CA ALA A 116 22.30 13.97 -4.77
C ALA A 116 22.93 13.09 -3.68
N ASP A 117 24.12 13.44 -3.18
CA ASP A 117 24.74 12.74 -2.06
C ASP A 117 23.94 12.86 -0.76
N ASN A 118 23.34 14.04 -0.49
CA ASN A 118 22.45 14.21 0.65
C ASN A 118 21.22 13.31 0.56
N ALA A 119 20.62 13.17 -0.63
CA ALA A 119 19.51 12.25 -0.85
C ALA A 119 19.89 10.79 -0.60
N ARG A 120 21.10 10.37 -1.01
CA ARG A 120 21.62 9.03 -0.70
C ARG A 120 21.79 8.82 0.80
N ARG A 121 22.37 9.79 1.51
CA ARG A 121 22.54 9.74 2.98
C ARG A 121 21.20 9.73 3.72
N ALA A 122 20.17 10.37 3.16
CA ALA A 122 18.81 10.34 3.69
C ALA A 122 18.10 8.98 3.51
N GLY A 123 18.70 8.04 2.76
CA GLY A 123 18.20 6.68 2.57
C GLY A 123 17.44 6.45 1.27
N ALA A 124 17.45 7.40 0.32
CA ALA A 124 16.74 7.23 -0.95
C ALA A 124 17.11 5.90 -1.64
N SER A 125 16.09 5.12 -2.02
CA SER A 125 16.25 3.80 -2.64
C SER A 125 17.03 3.88 -3.96
N ARG A 126 16.87 4.99 -4.70
CA ARG A 126 17.61 5.28 -5.93
C ARG A 126 17.84 6.78 -6.09
N VAL A 127 19.02 7.16 -6.58
CA VAL A 127 19.34 8.57 -6.88
C VAL A 127 19.97 8.68 -8.26
N TYR A 128 19.35 9.47 -9.13
CA TYR A 128 19.92 9.86 -10.42
C TYR A 128 20.52 11.25 -10.32
N CYS A 129 21.85 11.31 -10.47
CA CYS A 129 22.61 12.56 -10.46
C CYS A 129 22.84 13.06 -11.90
N GLU A 130 21.77 13.48 -12.57
CA GLU A 130 21.77 13.89 -13.99
C GLU A 130 20.68 14.95 -14.22
N PRO A 131 20.65 15.64 -15.38
CA PRO A 131 19.59 16.58 -15.69
C PRO A 131 18.19 15.96 -15.55
N PHE A 132 17.23 16.70 -15.00
CA PHE A 132 15.88 16.20 -14.72
C PHE A 132 15.21 15.52 -15.92
N LYS A 133 15.41 16.08 -17.12
CA LYS A 133 14.85 15.56 -18.37
C LYS A 133 15.32 14.13 -18.68
N GLU A 134 16.60 13.87 -18.44
CA GLU A 134 17.24 12.58 -18.67
C GLU A 134 16.82 11.59 -17.58
N GLY A 135 16.87 11.99 -16.31
CA GLY A 135 16.44 11.13 -15.20
C GLY A 135 14.96 10.71 -15.29
N LEU A 136 14.05 11.64 -15.63
CA LEU A 136 12.63 11.34 -15.82
C LEU A 136 12.34 10.48 -17.06
N SER A 137 13.22 10.50 -18.08
CA SER A 137 13.07 9.61 -19.24
C SER A 137 13.23 8.13 -18.87
N ARG A 138 13.96 7.83 -17.79
CA ARG A 138 14.16 6.48 -17.26
C ARG A 138 13.00 6.00 -16.36
N ILE A 139 12.00 6.85 -16.13
CA ILE A 139 10.88 6.59 -15.21
C ILE A 139 9.59 6.62 -16.02
N GLU A 140 8.94 5.48 -16.20
CA GLU A 140 7.68 5.42 -16.96
C GLU A 140 6.49 5.99 -16.17
N GLY A 141 6.40 5.68 -14.88
CA GLY A 141 5.25 5.98 -14.03
C GLY A 141 4.11 4.96 -14.18
N ASP A 142 3.37 4.75 -13.10
CA ASP A 142 2.19 3.89 -13.03
C ASP A 142 1.12 4.47 -12.09
N GLU A 143 0.01 3.76 -11.91
CA GLU A 143 -1.11 4.19 -11.07
C GLU A 143 -0.79 4.21 -9.56
N ASP A 144 0.43 3.82 -9.16
CA ASP A 144 0.97 3.83 -7.80
C ASP A 144 2.22 4.72 -7.67
N THR A 145 2.48 5.57 -8.68
CA THR A 145 3.61 6.51 -8.71
C THR A 145 3.21 7.91 -8.27
N TYR A 146 3.95 8.46 -7.30
CA TYR A 146 3.71 9.76 -6.68
C TYR A 146 4.87 10.70 -7.06
N PHE A 147 4.59 11.67 -7.91
CA PHE A 147 5.58 12.64 -8.35
C PHE A 147 5.55 13.88 -7.44
N ILE A 148 6.73 14.26 -6.94
CA ILE A 148 6.93 15.41 -6.06
C ILE A 148 7.92 16.35 -6.74
N ILE A 149 7.47 17.53 -7.14
CA ILE A 149 8.28 18.54 -7.81
C ILE A 149 8.71 19.59 -6.77
N VAL A 150 9.95 19.48 -6.32
CA VAL A 150 10.60 20.34 -5.30
C VAL A 150 11.93 20.87 -5.82
N THR A 151 11.93 21.37 -7.06
CA THR A 151 13.17 21.79 -7.74
C THR A 151 13.70 23.14 -7.23
N ARG A 152 14.90 23.51 -7.69
CA ARG A 152 15.57 24.78 -7.36
C ARG A 152 15.07 26.01 -8.14
N GLY A 153 14.02 25.90 -8.96
CA GLY A 153 13.44 27.06 -9.64
C GLY A 153 12.50 26.77 -10.80
N HIS A 154 11.76 27.81 -11.21
CA HIS A 154 10.63 27.73 -12.15
C HIS A 154 10.94 27.01 -13.48
N ARG A 155 12.13 27.22 -14.07
CA ARG A 155 12.52 26.55 -15.32
C ARG A 155 12.54 25.03 -15.18
N TYR A 156 13.03 24.54 -14.04
CA TYR A 156 13.12 23.12 -13.74
C TYR A 156 11.75 22.55 -13.34
N ASP A 157 10.94 23.31 -12.60
CA ASP A 157 9.54 22.96 -12.31
C ASP A 157 8.75 22.72 -13.62
N GLN A 158 8.89 23.62 -14.60
CA GLN A 158 8.27 23.47 -15.94
C GLN A 158 8.78 22.23 -16.66
N THR A 159 10.10 22.00 -16.67
CA THR A 159 10.71 20.83 -17.32
C THR A 159 10.16 19.51 -16.74
N CYS A 160 10.12 19.42 -15.41
CA CYS A 160 9.60 18.25 -14.72
C CYS A 160 8.12 18.07 -14.97
N LEU A 161 7.31 19.12 -14.81
CA LEU A 161 5.86 19.05 -14.96
C LEU A 161 5.46 18.65 -16.39
N ALA A 162 6.11 19.22 -17.42
CA ALA A 162 5.84 18.88 -18.81
C ALA A 162 6.07 17.38 -19.10
N GLN A 163 7.16 16.81 -18.59
CA GLN A 163 7.43 15.38 -18.78
C GLN A 163 6.53 14.47 -17.94
N ILE A 164 6.22 14.87 -16.70
CA ILE A 164 5.38 14.08 -15.79
C ILE A 164 3.92 14.06 -16.25
N ALA A 165 3.43 15.14 -16.85
CA ALA A 165 2.04 15.25 -17.33
C ALA A 165 1.68 14.17 -18.37
N GLY A 166 2.67 13.65 -19.11
CA GLY A 166 2.49 12.55 -20.07
C GLY A 166 2.60 11.14 -19.46
N LYS A 167 2.86 11.01 -18.16
CA LYS A 167 3.10 9.72 -17.48
C LYS A 167 1.89 9.30 -16.65
N LYS A 168 1.70 8.00 -16.47
CA LYS A 168 0.72 7.48 -15.51
C LYS A 168 1.19 7.79 -14.08
N HIS A 169 0.25 8.20 -13.22
CA HIS A 169 0.56 8.63 -11.86
C HIS A 169 -0.65 8.47 -10.93
N ALA A 170 -0.37 8.33 -9.64
CA ALA A 170 -1.34 8.44 -8.55
C ALA A 170 -1.49 9.90 -8.07
N TYR A 171 -0.41 10.68 -8.16
CA TYR A 171 -0.31 12.01 -7.58
C TYR A 171 0.79 12.82 -8.28
N ILE A 172 0.54 14.12 -8.46
CA ILE A 172 1.55 15.11 -8.85
C ILE A 172 1.41 16.31 -7.91
N GLY A 173 2.44 16.55 -7.11
CA GLY A 173 2.54 17.72 -6.24
C GLY A 173 3.66 18.63 -6.69
N MET A 174 3.44 19.94 -6.64
CA MET A 174 4.46 20.92 -7.02
C MET A 174 4.59 22.04 -6.00
N ILE A 175 5.83 22.26 -5.55
CA ILE A 175 6.15 23.37 -4.65
C ILE A 175 6.13 24.70 -5.38
N GLY A 176 5.69 25.75 -4.69
CA GLY A 176 5.80 27.12 -5.17
C GLY A 176 4.65 28.01 -4.78
N SER A 177 4.86 29.32 -4.87
CA SER A 177 3.81 30.30 -4.65
C SER A 177 2.70 30.17 -5.70
N ARG A 178 1.46 30.54 -5.35
CA ARG A 178 0.31 30.49 -6.26
C ARG A 178 0.57 31.20 -7.59
N LYS A 179 1.24 32.36 -7.55
CA LYS A 179 1.63 33.12 -8.74
C LYS A 179 2.61 32.34 -9.62
N ARG A 180 3.67 31.76 -9.03
CA ARG A 180 4.69 30.99 -9.76
C ARG A 180 4.08 29.75 -10.41
N VAL A 181 3.28 29.01 -9.64
CA VAL A 181 2.69 27.77 -10.14
C VAL A 181 1.71 28.05 -11.28
N LYS A 182 0.91 29.13 -11.19
CA LYS A 182 0.01 29.52 -12.29
C LYS A 182 0.76 29.71 -13.60
N LEU A 183 1.88 30.43 -13.58
CA LEU A 183 2.71 30.66 -14.78
C LEU A 183 3.28 29.35 -15.35
N VAL A 184 3.78 28.45 -14.48
CA VAL A 184 4.30 27.16 -14.91
C VAL A 184 3.19 26.29 -15.53
N LYS A 185 2.00 26.24 -14.92
CA LYS A 185 0.85 25.51 -15.47
C LYS A 185 0.45 26.02 -16.85
N GLU A 186 0.33 27.35 -17.01
CA GLU A 186 -0.03 27.98 -18.29
C GLU A 186 1.01 27.69 -19.38
N ALA A 187 2.31 27.76 -19.05
CA ALA A 187 3.38 27.46 -20.00
C ALA A 187 3.35 25.99 -20.45
N VAL A 188 3.18 25.05 -19.52
CA VAL A 188 3.12 23.61 -19.84
C VAL A 188 1.88 23.24 -20.66
N ILE A 189 0.74 23.89 -20.41
CA ILE A 189 -0.48 23.74 -21.24
C ILE A 189 -0.23 24.28 -22.66
N ALA A 190 0.43 25.43 -22.80
CA ALA A 190 0.76 26.01 -24.10
C ALA A 190 1.72 25.13 -24.92
N GLU A 191 2.55 24.33 -24.25
CA GLU A 191 3.44 23.32 -24.85
C GLU A 191 2.73 22.00 -25.21
N GLY A 192 1.42 21.90 -24.98
CA GLY A 192 0.59 20.76 -25.41
C GLY A 192 0.25 19.74 -24.31
N ALA A 193 0.51 20.04 -23.03
CA ALA A 193 0.10 19.16 -21.96
C ALA A 193 -1.44 19.14 -21.78
N CYS A 194 -1.95 17.97 -21.41
CA CYS A 194 -3.37 17.74 -21.13
C CYS A 194 -3.84 18.63 -19.95
N ARG A 195 -4.81 19.52 -20.22
CA ARG A 195 -5.29 20.50 -19.24
C ARG A 195 -5.91 19.83 -18.01
N GLU A 196 -6.65 18.74 -18.22
CA GLU A 196 -7.28 17.96 -17.16
C GLU A 196 -6.25 17.37 -16.18
N VAL A 197 -5.06 17.00 -16.67
CA VAL A 197 -3.96 16.54 -15.82
C VAL A 197 -3.36 17.71 -15.06
N ILE A 198 -3.08 18.82 -15.74
CA ILE A 198 -2.45 20.00 -15.13
C ILE A 198 -3.35 20.64 -14.06
N ASP A 199 -4.66 20.70 -14.28
CA ASP A 199 -5.61 21.24 -13.31
C ASP A 199 -5.67 20.40 -12.02
N ARG A 200 -5.37 19.10 -12.09
CA ARG A 200 -5.32 18.17 -10.94
C ARG A 200 -3.99 18.18 -10.18
N VAL A 201 -2.97 18.90 -10.64
CA VAL A 201 -1.70 19.02 -9.90
C VAL A 201 -1.93 19.77 -8.59
N TYR A 202 -1.46 19.19 -7.49
CA TYR A 202 -1.55 19.74 -6.14
C TYR A 202 -0.55 20.88 -5.96
N THR A 203 -1.08 22.08 -5.70
CA THR A 203 -0.28 23.30 -5.62
C THR A 203 -0.97 24.37 -4.75
N PRO A 204 -0.20 25.06 -3.89
CA PRO A 204 1.11 24.64 -3.39
C PRO A 204 1.03 23.22 -2.78
N ILE A 205 2.08 22.42 -2.96
CA ILE A 205 2.10 21.05 -2.46
C ILE A 205 1.93 20.98 -0.94
N GLY A 206 1.16 20.00 -0.45
CA GLY A 206 0.96 19.74 0.97
C GLY A 206 -0.23 20.49 1.59
N LEU A 207 -0.73 19.94 2.70
CA LEU A 207 -1.87 20.51 3.41
C LEU A 207 -1.54 21.89 4.01
N ALA A 208 -2.53 22.77 4.07
CA ALA A 208 -2.40 24.11 4.63
C ALA A 208 -2.37 24.08 6.18
N ILE A 209 -1.24 23.63 6.75
CA ILE A 209 -1.03 23.50 8.21
C ILE A 209 -0.17 24.62 8.82
N GLY A 210 0.20 25.64 8.03
CA GLY A 210 1.07 26.72 8.48
C GLY A 210 2.55 26.34 8.60
N ALA A 211 3.01 25.37 7.80
CA ALA A 211 4.40 24.90 7.82
C ALA A 211 5.42 25.97 7.38
N GLU A 212 6.51 26.08 8.13
CA GLU A 212 7.61 27.03 7.88
C GLU A 212 8.96 26.32 7.68
N THR A 213 9.24 25.28 8.47
CA THR A 213 10.50 24.53 8.40
C THR A 213 10.47 23.43 7.33
N PRO A 214 11.62 22.97 6.81
CA PRO A 214 11.67 21.84 5.88
C PRO A 214 10.96 20.58 6.41
N GLU A 215 11.06 20.31 7.71
CA GLU A 215 10.44 19.19 8.40
C GLU A 215 8.92 19.34 8.44
N GLU A 216 8.41 20.51 8.81
CA GLU A 216 6.96 20.80 8.79
C GLU A 216 6.39 20.75 7.38
N ILE A 217 7.12 21.26 6.39
CA ILE A 217 6.71 21.19 4.98
C ILE A 217 6.65 19.72 4.55
N ALA A 218 7.61 18.89 4.96
CA ALA A 218 7.56 17.46 4.70
C ALA A 218 6.33 16.80 5.34
N VAL A 219 5.98 17.14 6.59
CA VAL A 219 4.74 16.65 7.24
C VAL A 219 3.51 17.07 6.42
N ALA A 220 3.44 18.32 5.97
CA ALA A 220 2.34 18.82 5.14
C ALA A 220 2.20 18.04 3.82
N ILE A 221 3.31 17.80 3.12
CA ILE A 221 3.38 17.03 1.87
C ILE A 221 2.94 15.59 2.13
N MET A 222 3.50 14.95 3.15
CA MET A 222 3.20 13.55 3.45
C MET A 222 1.76 13.35 3.91
N ALA A 223 1.19 14.30 4.66
CA ALA A 223 -0.22 14.26 5.04
C ALA A 223 -1.15 14.32 3.81
N GLU A 224 -0.86 15.19 2.83
CA GLU A 224 -1.60 15.26 1.57
C GLU A 224 -1.46 13.97 0.75
N ILE A 225 -0.24 13.42 0.64
CA ILE A 225 0.02 12.15 -0.05
C ILE A 225 -0.75 10.99 0.61
N ILE A 226 -0.77 10.92 1.94
CA ILE A 226 -1.53 9.91 2.69
C ILE A 226 -3.02 10.05 2.42
N GLU A 227 -3.55 11.27 2.40
CA GLU A 227 -4.95 11.55 2.10
C GLU A 227 -5.34 11.02 0.71
N VAL A 228 -4.55 11.34 -0.31
CA VAL A 228 -4.76 10.88 -1.69
C VAL A 228 -4.63 9.36 -1.79
N LYS A 229 -3.58 8.78 -1.19
CA LYS A 229 -3.35 7.32 -1.17
C LYS A 229 -4.55 6.58 -0.59
N ASN A 230 -5.10 7.07 0.53
CA ASN A 230 -6.18 6.40 1.24
C ASN A 230 -7.55 6.58 0.55
N LYS A 231 -7.77 7.68 -0.19
CA LYS A 231 -8.96 7.86 -1.02
C LYS A 231 -9.04 6.84 -2.17
N ASN A 232 -7.90 6.43 -2.73
CA ASN A 232 -7.85 5.51 -3.87
C ASN A 232 -8.04 4.02 -3.54
N ARG A 233 -8.14 3.63 -2.25
CA ARG A 233 -8.45 2.26 -1.75
C ARG A 233 -7.64 1.08 -2.33
N ARG A 234 -6.52 1.34 -3.00
CA ARG A 234 -5.61 0.33 -3.57
C ARG A 234 -4.48 0.02 -2.62
N ASP A 235 -4.82 -0.57 -1.48
CA ASP A 235 -3.80 -1.03 -0.52
C ASP A 235 -3.89 -2.54 -0.40
N SER A 236 -2.77 -3.23 -0.61
CA SER A 236 -2.67 -4.67 -0.36
C SER A 236 -2.27 -4.89 1.09
N GLY A 237 -2.95 -5.79 1.80
CA GLY A 237 -2.45 -6.28 3.09
C GLY A 237 -1.17 -7.10 2.99
N TYR A 238 -0.77 -7.49 1.78
CA TYR A 238 0.47 -8.20 1.47
C TYR A 238 1.67 -7.24 1.47
N THR A 239 2.08 -6.77 2.66
CA THR A 239 3.24 -5.87 2.77
C THR A 239 4.52 -6.56 2.34
N ARG A 240 5.55 -5.78 2.01
CA ARG A 240 6.86 -6.32 1.60
C ARG A 240 7.43 -7.25 2.67
N GLU A 241 7.29 -6.89 3.93
CA GLU A 241 7.79 -7.65 5.09
C GLU A 241 7.06 -8.99 5.21
N ILE A 242 5.72 -8.99 5.09
CA ILE A 242 4.92 -10.23 5.08
C ILE A 242 5.35 -11.12 3.91
N MET A 243 5.45 -10.56 2.70
CA MET A 243 5.83 -11.31 1.51
C MET A 243 7.25 -11.86 1.61
N GLN A 244 8.17 -11.14 2.26
CA GLN A 244 9.52 -11.60 2.51
C GLN A 244 9.52 -12.82 3.44
N VAL A 245 8.81 -12.73 4.56
CA VAL A 245 8.72 -13.82 5.54
C VAL A 245 8.03 -15.06 4.97
N VAL A 246 6.98 -14.89 4.16
CA VAL A 246 6.24 -16.02 3.60
C VAL A 246 6.97 -16.67 2.42
N CYS A 247 7.69 -15.90 1.60
CA CYS A 247 8.30 -16.43 0.37
C CYS A 247 9.79 -16.77 0.46
N GLU A 248 10.52 -16.29 1.47
CA GLU A 248 11.98 -16.47 1.58
C GLU A 248 12.35 -17.40 2.73
N LYS A 249 13.18 -18.41 2.45
CA LYS A 249 13.78 -19.25 3.49
C LYS A 249 14.77 -18.41 4.30
N ASN A 250 14.64 -18.40 5.63
CA ASN A 250 15.48 -17.64 6.57
C ASN A 250 15.26 -16.11 6.55
N ALA A 251 14.04 -15.63 6.28
CA ALA A 251 13.75 -14.22 6.42
C ALA A 251 14.04 -13.72 7.85
N SER A 252 14.65 -12.54 7.96
CA SER A 252 14.84 -11.86 9.24
C SER A 252 13.70 -10.88 9.50
N VAL A 253 13.17 -10.89 10.73
CA VAL A 253 12.22 -9.90 11.21
C VAL A 253 12.97 -9.00 12.19
N ASP A 254 13.03 -7.70 11.91
CA ASP A 254 13.75 -6.70 12.73
C ASP A 254 15.22 -7.08 13.04
N GLY A 255 15.91 -7.65 12.04
CA GLY A 255 17.32 -8.03 12.17
C GLY A 255 17.59 -9.30 13.00
N LYS A 256 16.54 -10.02 13.43
CA LYS A 256 16.66 -11.33 14.06
C LYS A 256 16.32 -12.42 13.06
N GLU A 257 17.12 -13.48 13.02
CA GLU A 257 16.79 -14.69 12.25
C GLU A 257 15.50 -15.30 12.81
N CYS A 258 14.47 -15.41 11.96
CA CYS A 258 13.26 -16.16 12.27
C CYS A 258 13.69 -17.63 12.38
N GLY A 259 13.69 -18.21 13.59
CA GLY A 259 13.98 -19.64 13.84
C GLY A 259 12.88 -20.58 13.33
N CYS A 260 12.20 -20.16 12.27
CA CYS A 260 10.93 -20.65 11.82
C CYS A 260 11.17 -21.91 10.99
N ALA A 261 11.03 -23.06 11.64
CA ALA A 261 10.91 -24.33 10.96
C ALA A 261 9.75 -24.23 9.96
N GLU A 262 10.08 -24.26 8.67
CA GLU A 262 9.18 -24.52 7.54
C GLU A 262 7.87 -23.72 7.53
N ASN A 263 7.87 -22.48 7.02
CA ASN A 263 6.70 -21.81 6.42
C ASN A 263 5.37 -21.91 7.22
N THR A 264 5.44 -22.07 8.53
CA THR A 264 4.29 -22.32 9.39
C THR A 264 3.93 -21.02 10.07
N GLY A 265 2.67 -20.61 9.97
CA GLY A 265 2.16 -19.39 10.58
C GLY A 265 0.69 -19.22 10.28
N VAL A 266 0.07 -18.23 10.94
CA VAL A 266 -1.33 -17.87 10.70
C VAL A 266 -1.38 -16.48 10.10
N MET A 267 -1.92 -16.41 8.89
CA MET A 267 -2.29 -15.14 8.26
C MET A 267 -3.62 -14.68 8.83
N VAL A 268 -3.61 -13.51 9.45
CA VAL A 268 -4.77 -12.84 10.02
C VAL A 268 -5.17 -11.69 9.09
N THR A 269 -6.41 -11.67 8.60
CA THR A 269 -6.91 -10.61 7.68
C THR A 269 -8.21 -10.01 8.20
N ILE A 270 -8.29 -8.68 8.31
CA ILE A 270 -9.58 -8.00 8.53
C ILE A 270 -10.40 -8.05 7.24
N VAL A 271 -11.50 -8.80 7.24
CA VAL A 271 -12.39 -8.97 6.07
C VAL A 271 -13.72 -8.22 6.21
N GLY A 272 -14.00 -7.69 7.40
CA GLY A 272 -15.19 -6.91 7.68
C GLY A 272 -14.97 -5.92 8.82
N ARG A 273 -15.71 -4.81 8.77
CA ARG A 273 -15.67 -3.76 9.79
C ARG A 273 -17.04 -3.10 9.90
N LYS A 274 -17.47 -2.82 11.13
CA LYS A 274 -18.61 -1.96 11.46
C LYS A 274 -18.20 -0.95 12.53
N GLY A 275 -18.62 0.30 12.39
CA GLY A 275 -18.30 1.37 13.36
C GLY A 275 -16.84 1.81 13.38
N SER A 276 -16.40 2.33 14.52
CA SER A 276 -15.09 2.98 14.72
C SER A 276 -13.98 1.98 15.04
N ALA A 277 -13.78 0.98 14.17
CA ALA A 277 -12.70 0.02 14.32
C ALA A 277 -11.31 0.61 13.94
N PRO A 278 -10.19 0.08 14.46
CA PRO A 278 -8.88 0.72 14.37
C PRO A 278 -8.24 0.68 12.98
N ARG A 279 -8.51 -0.36 12.18
CA ARG A 279 -7.90 -0.56 10.85
C ARG A 279 -8.94 -0.77 9.75
N LYS A 280 -8.46 -0.83 8.51
CA LYS A 280 -9.30 -0.99 7.30
C LYS A 280 -9.40 -2.46 6.90
N MET A 281 -10.41 -2.79 6.10
CA MET A 281 -10.48 -4.11 5.46
C MET A 281 -9.25 -4.33 4.59
N GLY A 282 -8.76 -5.57 4.57
CA GLY A 282 -7.53 -5.99 3.90
C GLY A 282 -6.29 -5.83 4.77
N THR A 283 -6.33 -5.17 5.93
CA THR A 283 -5.19 -5.14 6.86
C THR A 283 -4.85 -6.55 7.32
N LYS A 284 -3.54 -6.89 7.31
CA LYS A 284 -3.03 -8.21 7.68
C LYS A 284 -2.02 -8.15 8.82
N MET A 285 -1.98 -9.25 9.57
CA MET A 285 -0.96 -9.56 10.55
C MET A 285 -0.58 -11.03 10.35
N LEU A 286 0.71 -11.32 10.25
CA LEU A 286 1.22 -12.69 10.22
C LEU A 286 1.71 -13.06 11.61
N VAL A 287 1.14 -14.12 12.21
CA VAL A 287 1.57 -14.65 13.50
C VAL A 287 2.44 -15.89 13.27
N LEU A 288 3.64 -15.89 13.84
CA LEU A 288 4.63 -16.95 13.69
C LEU A 288 4.65 -17.91 14.90
N PRO A 289 5.22 -19.12 14.77
CA PRO A 289 5.19 -20.14 15.82
C PRO A 289 5.96 -19.74 17.08
N ASP A 290 6.96 -18.89 16.94
CA ASP A 290 7.77 -18.34 18.02
C ASP A 290 7.11 -17.13 18.71
N GLY A 291 5.93 -16.71 18.25
CA GLY A 291 5.18 -15.57 18.79
C GLY A 291 5.51 -14.23 18.14
N HIS A 292 6.49 -14.16 17.23
CA HIS A 292 6.71 -12.92 16.49
C HIS A 292 5.52 -12.62 15.56
N CYS A 293 5.23 -11.33 15.41
CA CYS A 293 4.19 -10.83 14.52
C CYS A 293 4.81 -9.93 13.45
N VAL A 294 4.35 -10.08 12.21
CA VAL A 294 4.68 -9.17 11.10
C VAL A 294 3.40 -8.44 10.70
N GLY A 295 3.39 -7.12 10.83
CA GLY A 295 2.18 -6.30 10.68
C GLY A 295 1.32 -6.27 11.95
N THR A 296 0.16 -5.60 11.86
CA THR A 296 -0.77 -5.38 12.98
C THR A 296 -2.18 -5.17 12.44
N ILE A 297 -3.19 -5.67 13.15
CA ILE A 297 -4.61 -5.44 12.86
C ILE A 297 -5.21 -4.30 13.68
N GLY A 298 -4.42 -3.62 14.52
CA GLY A 298 -4.82 -2.41 15.22
C GLY A 298 -4.36 -2.29 16.67
N GLY A 299 -3.69 -3.30 17.23
CA GLY A 299 -3.29 -3.34 18.64
C GLY A 299 -4.47 -3.54 19.61
N GLY A 300 -4.17 -3.49 20.91
CA GLY A 300 -5.16 -3.58 21.99
C GLY A 300 -5.71 -4.99 22.25
N CYS A 301 -6.81 -5.07 23.00
CA CYS A 301 -7.46 -6.32 23.41
C CYS A 301 -7.87 -7.20 22.21
N ALA A 302 -8.44 -6.59 21.17
CA ALA A 302 -8.86 -7.30 19.97
C ALA A 302 -7.69 -8.01 19.26
N GLU A 303 -6.53 -7.36 19.15
CA GLU A 303 -5.34 -7.97 18.56
C GLU A 303 -4.79 -9.09 19.46
N ALA A 304 -4.77 -8.88 20.78
CA ALA A 304 -4.29 -9.86 21.75
C ALA A 304 -5.12 -11.16 21.72
N ASP A 305 -6.44 -11.07 21.60
CA ASP A 305 -7.31 -12.25 21.53
C ASP A 305 -7.14 -13.03 20.22
N ILE A 306 -7.05 -12.31 19.09
CA ILE A 306 -6.77 -12.93 17.80
C ILE A 306 -5.38 -13.58 17.80
N TYR A 307 -4.38 -12.91 18.38
CA TYR A 307 -3.03 -13.45 18.53
C TYR A 307 -3.01 -14.76 19.34
N ARG A 308 -3.72 -14.82 20.48
CA ARG A 308 -3.86 -16.06 21.27
C ARG A 308 -4.52 -17.19 20.48
N LYS A 309 -5.59 -16.90 19.75
CA LYS A 309 -6.26 -17.88 18.88
C LYS A 309 -5.35 -18.38 17.76
N ALA A 310 -4.60 -17.48 17.13
CA ALA A 310 -3.62 -17.82 16.11
C ALA A 310 -2.53 -18.77 16.64
N LEU A 311 -1.95 -18.49 17.82
CA LEU A 311 -0.98 -19.39 18.45
C LEU A 311 -1.57 -20.75 18.79
N LEU A 312 -2.81 -20.81 19.28
CA LEU A 312 -3.49 -22.09 19.54
C LEU A 312 -3.73 -22.88 18.24
N LYS A 313 -4.10 -22.21 17.15
CA LYS A 313 -4.28 -22.80 15.83
C LYS A 313 -2.98 -23.42 15.30
N ILE A 314 -1.86 -22.70 15.43
CA ILE A 314 -0.51 -23.19 15.11
C ILE A 314 -0.18 -24.44 15.94
N ARG A 315 -0.34 -24.37 17.27
CA ARG A 315 -0.04 -25.49 18.18
C ARG A 315 -0.88 -26.74 17.90
N ARG A 316 -2.12 -26.57 17.46
CA ARG A 316 -3.05 -27.66 17.13
C ARG A 316 -2.88 -28.18 15.70
N MET A 317 -2.05 -27.53 14.87
CA MET A 317 -1.96 -27.80 13.42
C MET A 317 -3.33 -27.77 12.74
N ASP A 318 -4.22 -26.89 13.20
CA ASP A 318 -5.57 -26.79 12.67
C ASP A 318 -5.55 -25.97 11.37
N THR A 319 -5.71 -26.65 10.24
CA THR A 319 -5.57 -26.09 8.89
C THR A 319 -6.86 -25.47 8.33
N GLU A 320 -8.00 -25.68 8.99
CA GLU A 320 -9.28 -25.15 8.50
C GLU A 320 -9.32 -23.63 8.61
N PRO A 321 -9.81 -22.87 7.62
CA PRO A 321 -9.99 -21.43 7.77
C PRO A 321 -10.99 -21.14 8.91
N GLU A 322 -10.82 -20.00 9.59
CA GLU A 322 -11.73 -19.57 10.67
C GLU A 322 -12.09 -18.08 10.53
N LEU A 323 -13.38 -17.76 10.62
CA LEU A 323 -13.86 -16.36 10.68
C LEU A 323 -14.22 -16.00 12.12
N CYS A 324 -13.40 -15.15 12.73
CA CYS A 324 -13.62 -14.61 14.07
C CYS A 324 -14.31 -13.24 14.00
N ARG A 325 -15.40 -13.07 14.77
CA ARG A 325 -15.97 -11.75 15.03
C ARG A 325 -15.45 -11.23 16.37
N VAL A 326 -14.89 -10.03 16.38
CA VAL A 326 -14.42 -9.35 17.59
C VAL A 326 -15.23 -8.08 17.79
N ASP A 327 -15.92 -8.00 18.91
CA ASP A 327 -16.76 -6.88 19.29
C ASP A 327 -16.08 -6.06 20.38
N MET A 328 -15.78 -4.80 20.11
CA MET A 328 -15.08 -3.90 21.02
C MET A 328 -16.05 -2.83 21.59
N THR A 329 -17.37 -3.10 21.55
CA THR A 329 -18.40 -2.16 22.00
C THR A 329 -18.96 -2.45 23.39
N GLY A 330 -18.52 -3.53 24.05
CA GLY A 330 -19.04 -3.99 25.35
C GLY A 330 -18.42 -3.32 26.59
N GLU A 331 -19.05 -3.55 27.75
CA GLU A 331 -18.67 -3.01 29.07
C GLU A 331 -17.21 -3.36 29.48
N GLU A 332 -16.69 -4.52 29.05
CA GLU A 332 -15.28 -4.92 29.28
C GLU A 332 -14.27 -3.96 28.63
N ALA A 333 -14.64 -3.27 27.55
CA ALA A 333 -13.77 -2.28 26.88
C ALA A 333 -13.67 -0.96 27.66
N GLU A 334 -14.69 -0.62 28.47
CA GLU A 334 -14.66 0.50 29.41
C GLU A 334 -13.77 0.21 30.62
N GLU A 335 -13.78 -1.02 31.14
CA GLU A 335 -12.94 -1.43 32.28
C GLU A 335 -11.44 -1.52 31.93
N GLU A 336 -11.09 -1.94 30.71
CA GLU A 336 -9.70 -1.95 30.22
C GLU A 336 -9.23 -0.60 29.64
N GLY A 337 -10.08 0.43 29.61
CA GLY A 337 -9.73 1.79 29.16
C GLY A 337 -9.45 1.94 27.66
N MET A 338 -9.90 1.00 26.82
CA MET A 338 -9.60 0.94 25.39
C MET A 338 -10.86 1.15 24.53
N VAL A 339 -11.12 2.39 24.10
CA VAL A 339 -12.36 2.78 23.40
C VAL A 339 -12.17 2.78 21.87
N CYS A 340 -12.03 1.60 21.27
CA CYS A 340 -12.27 1.44 19.83
C CYS A 340 -13.67 0.86 19.61
N GLY A 341 -14.73 1.68 19.68
CA GLY A 341 -16.13 1.25 19.67
C GLY A 341 -16.66 0.69 18.32
N GLY A 342 -16.00 -0.34 17.77
CA GLY A 342 -16.39 -1.00 16.53
C GLY A 342 -16.36 -2.52 16.61
N VAL A 343 -16.81 -3.15 15.53
CA VAL A 343 -16.77 -4.61 15.35
C VAL A 343 -15.90 -4.91 14.15
N ILE A 344 -15.02 -5.90 14.26
CA ILE A 344 -14.24 -6.41 13.14
C ILE A 344 -14.55 -7.89 12.91
N GLU A 345 -14.46 -8.30 11.65
CA GLU A 345 -14.46 -9.70 11.25
C GLU A 345 -13.09 -10.03 10.70
N VAL A 346 -12.47 -11.05 11.28
CA VAL A 346 -11.08 -11.42 11.09
C VAL A 346 -11.02 -12.85 10.59
N LEU A 347 -10.50 -13.03 9.39
CA LEU A 347 -10.22 -14.34 8.81
C LEU A 347 -8.83 -14.80 9.24
N MET A 348 -8.72 -16.01 9.79
CA MET A 348 -7.46 -16.65 10.20
C MET A 348 -7.20 -17.89 9.35
N GLU A 349 -6.01 -17.98 8.76
CA GLU A 349 -5.66 -19.02 7.79
C GLU A 349 -4.23 -19.50 7.99
N MET A 350 -4.02 -20.83 8.01
CA MET A 350 -2.68 -21.41 8.03
C MET A 350 -1.96 -21.19 6.68
N LEU A 351 -0.64 -20.95 6.71
CA LEU A 351 0.21 -20.77 5.52
C LEU A 351 0.48 -22.05 4.70
#